data_AF-A0A4Q3R2R6-F1
#
_entry.id   AF-A0A4Q3R2R6-F1
#
_cell.length_a   1.000
_cell.length_b   1.000
_cell.length_c   1.000
_cell.angle_alpha   90.00
_cell.angle_beta   90.00
_cell.angle_gamma   90.00
#
_symmetry.space_group_name_H-M   'P 1'
#
loop_
_entity.id
_entity.type
_entity.pdbx_description
1 polymer ?
#
loop_
_entity_poly.entity_id
_entity_poly.type
_entity_poly.pdbx_seq_one_letter_code
_entity_poly.pdbx_strand_id
1 'polypeptide(L)'
;ILPIDVALVQVSPPDNHGYCSLGVSVDVARSAVNTAKFVIAQVNPNVPRTHGDGLIHSSRFYAMVDCNEPLYEARFGDKVGKDEMRIGEYVASLIEDRSTLQMGIGSIPDAVLRSLSTHKDLGMHTEMCSDGIVELFEKDIINNKYKKIHPNKAVSGFALGTRKLYDYVDDNPAFQFLDIDYVNDPHVIRRNNKMVAINSAVEIDITGQVCSDSIGTYQFSGVGGQMDFMRGAALSEGGKPIIALPSRTAKGVPRIVPFLKPGAGVVTTRAHVHYVVTEYGIAYLFGKNLRQRAKALINISHPDDREALERACFERFKIF
;
A
#
# COMPACT_ATOMS: atom_id res chain seq x y z
N ILE A 1 5.69 -6.22 -21.97
CA ILE A 1 5.15 -4.84 -22.00
C ILE A 1 4.34 -4.68 -23.28
N LEU A 2 3.12 -4.13 -23.20
CA LEU A 2 2.33 -3.82 -24.40
C LEU A 2 3.09 -2.81 -25.26
N PRO A 3 3.03 -2.84 -26.61
CA PRO A 3 3.72 -1.85 -27.42
C PRO A 3 3.28 -0.42 -27.05
N ILE A 4 4.24 0.46 -26.78
CA ILE A 4 4.01 1.88 -26.47
C ILE A 4 4.65 2.72 -27.58
N ASP A 5 3.84 3.51 -28.29
CA ASP A 5 4.38 4.42 -29.30
C ASP A 5 4.93 5.71 -28.67
N VAL A 6 4.18 6.29 -27.73
CA VAL A 6 4.55 7.55 -27.07
C VAL A 6 4.35 7.44 -25.56
N ALA A 7 5.35 7.85 -24.78
CA ALA A 7 5.24 8.07 -23.34
C ALA A 7 5.30 9.57 -23.03
N LEU A 8 4.33 10.06 -22.27
CA LEU A 8 4.32 11.42 -21.72
C LEU A 8 4.69 11.32 -20.24
N VAL A 9 5.76 11.99 -19.83
CA VAL A 9 6.23 11.96 -18.44
C VAL A 9 6.50 13.37 -17.95
N GLN A 10 6.30 13.61 -16.66
CA GLN A 10 6.72 14.83 -16.00
C GLN A 10 8.06 14.57 -15.31
N VAL A 11 9.02 15.49 -15.43
CA VAL A 11 10.37 15.32 -14.88
C VAL A 11 10.90 16.60 -14.24
N SER A 12 11.87 16.45 -13.34
CA SER A 12 12.66 17.58 -12.84
C SER A 12 13.51 18.21 -13.96
N PRO A 13 13.97 19.46 -13.79
CA PRO A 13 15.01 20.03 -14.64
C PRO A 13 16.25 19.12 -14.68
N PRO A 14 16.99 19.09 -15.82
CA PRO A 14 18.24 18.37 -15.90
C PRO A 14 19.27 18.96 -14.93
N ASP A 15 20.03 18.10 -14.26
CA ASP A 15 21.18 18.51 -13.47
C ASP A 15 22.39 18.89 -14.34
N ASN A 16 23.52 19.24 -13.70
CA ASN A 16 24.76 19.61 -14.39
C ASN A 16 25.34 18.48 -15.29
N HIS A 17 24.85 17.25 -15.15
CA HIS A 17 25.24 16.10 -15.95
C HIS A 17 24.18 15.71 -16.98
N GLY A 18 23.13 16.53 -17.14
CA GLY A 18 22.07 16.30 -18.11
C GLY A 18 21.00 15.31 -17.65
N TYR A 19 20.96 14.91 -16.37
CA TYR A 19 19.96 13.97 -15.86
C TYR A 19 18.75 14.68 -15.26
N CYS A 20 17.58 14.34 -15.77
CA CYS A 20 16.29 14.63 -15.16
C CYS A 20 15.89 13.48 -14.20
N SER A 21 14.97 13.73 -13.28
CA SER A 21 14.31 12.69 -12.47
C SER A 21 12.82 12.60 -12.79
N LEU A 22 12.27 11.37 -12.83
CA LEU A 22 10.81 11.12 -12.81
C LEU A 22 10.14 11.58 -11.51
N GLY A 23 10.93 11.93 -10.50
CA GLY A 23 10.45 12.40 -9.21
C GLY A 23 9.66 11.35 -8.45
N VAL A 24 8.44 11.69 -8.03
CA VAL A 24 7.66 10.83 -7.13
C VAL A 24 6.98 9.66 -7.82
N SER A 25 7.11 9.48 -9.14
CA SER A 25 6.46 8.39 -9.89
C SER A 25 7.46 7.68 -10.79
N VAL A 26 8.14 6.66 -10.24
CA VAL A 26 9.01 5.78 -11.03
C VAL A 26 8.19 4.61 -11.57
N ASP A 27 7.53 3.88 -10.66
CA ASP A 27 6.49 2.89 -10.92
C ASP A 27 6.54 2.19 -12.30
N VAL A 28 5.45 2.24 -13.06
CA VAL A 28 5.37 1.79 -14.45
C VAL A 28 5.89 2.84 -15.43
N ALA A 29 6.00 4.11 -15.01
CA ALA A 29 6.56 5.20 -15.82
C ALA A 29 7.97 4.86 -16.32
N ARG A 30 8.78 4.19 -15.50
CA ARG A 30 10.12 3.74 -15.87
C ARG A 30 10.09 2.74 -17.04
N SER A 31 9.20 1.75 -16.96
CA SER A 31 8.98 0.78 -18.03
C SER A 31 8.46 1.45 -19.32
N ALA A 32 7.60 2.47 -19.19
CA ALA A 32 7.13 3.25 -20.34
C ALA A 32 8.27 4.02 -21.02
N VAL A 33 9.12 4.71 -20.26
CA VAL A 33 10.30 5.42 -20.80
C VAL A 33 11.29 4.48 -21.48
N ASN A 34 11.47 3.27 -20.95
CA ASN A 34 12.41 2.31 -21.51
C ASN A 34 11.95 1.71 -22.84
N THR A 35 10.64 1.61 -23.06
CA THR A 35 10.06 0.85 -24.19
C THR A 35 9.40 1.71 -25.26
N ALA A 36 8.97 2.93 -24.92
CA ALA A 36 8.30 3.81 -25.86
C ALA A 36 9.22 4.22 -27.02
N LYS A 37 8.66 4.31 -28.23
CA LYS A 37 9.39 4.81 -29.41
C LYS A 37 9.76 6.28 -29.25
N PHE A 38 8.84 7.08 -28.69
CA PHE A 38 9.04 8.49 -28.40
C PHE A 38 8.72 8.78 -26.94
N VAL A 39 9.60 9.52 -26.26
CA VAL A 39 9.38 10.00 -24.90
C VAL A 39 9.32 11.51 -24.93
N ILE A 40 8.21 12.10 -24.49
CA ILE A 40 8.04 13.55 -24.39
C ILE A 40 8.02 13.90 -22.89
N ALA A 41 8.96 14.75 -22.49
CA ALA A 41 9.10 15.18 -21.10
C ALA A 41 8.47 16.56 -20.91
N GLN A 42 7.57 16.68 -19.94
CA GLN A 42 7.19 17.96 -19.37
C GLN A 42 8.14 18.29 -18.22
N VAL A 43 9.03 19.27 -18.42
CA VAL A 43 10.05 19.66 -17.45
C VAL A 43 9.42 20.64 -16.46
N ASN A 44 9.37 20.27 -15.19
CA ASN A 44 8.73 21.07 -14.15
C ASN A 44 9.67 21.19 -12.92
N PRO A 45 10.10 22.40 -12.53
CA PRO A 45 10.96 22.62 -11.36
C PRO A 45 10.31 22.22 -10.04
N ASN A 46 8.99 22.00 -10.01
CA ASN A 46 8.27 21.52 -8.83
C ASN A 46 8.37 19.99 -8.65
N VAL A 47 8.86 19.24 -9.65
CA VAL A 47 9.12 17.80 -9.54
C VAL A 47 10.38 17.57 -8.70
N PRO A 48 10.29 16.86 -7.56
CA PRO A 48 11.46 16.60 -6.73
C PRO A 48 12.44 15.69 -7.47
N ARG A 49 13.74 15.90 -7.25
CA ARG A 49 14.81 15.07 -7.79
C ARG A 49 15.04 13.86 -6.89
N THR A 50 14.13 12.90 -6.94
CA THR A 50 14.25 11.66 -6.16
C THR A 50 15.41 10.80 -6.64
N HIS A 51 16.04 10.07 -5.70
CA HIS A 51 17.08 9.09 -5.98
C HIS A 51 16.47 7.74 -6.37
N GLY A 52 17.21 6.92 -7.13
CA GLY A 52 16.78 5.59 -7.56
C GLY A 52 16.75 5.45 -9.08
N ASP A 53 15.79 4.67 -9.60
CA ASP A 53 15.71 4.33 -11.02
C ASP A 53 15.02 5.42 -11.87
N GLY A 54 14.57 6.50 -11.22
CA GLY A 54 13.90 7.63 -11.86
C GLY A 54 14.81 8.53 -12.70
N LEU A 55 16.14 8.36 -12.64
CA LEU A 55 17.08 9.22 -13.37
C LEU A 55 17.12 8.87 -14.86
N ILE A 56 16.92 9.89 -15.71
CA ILE A 56 16.89 9.78 -17.17
C ILE A 56 17.72 10.92 -17.77
N HIS A 57 18.70 10.58 -18.61
CA HIS A 57 19.47 11.59 -19.33
C HIS A 57 18.60 12.29 -20.38
N SER A 58 18.74 13.61 -20.51
CA SER A 58 17.91 14.45 -21.39
C SER A 58 17.93 14.02 -22.87
N SER A 59 19.04 13.43 -23.33
CA SER A 59 19.15 12.87 -24.68
C SER A 59 18.21 11.70 -24.97
N ARG A 60 17.52 11.15 -23.97
CA ARG A 60 16.50 10.11 -24.14
C ARG A 60 15.13 10.68 -24.54
N PHE A 61 14.91 11.98 -24.36
CA PHE A 61 13.65 12.62 -24.69
C PHE A 61 13.64 13.03 -26.16
N TYR A 62 12.57 12.68 -26.85
CA TYR A 62 12.30 13.14 -28.21
C TYR A 62 11.97 14.64 -28.22
N ALA A 63 11.24 15.10 -27.21
CA ALA A 63 10.92 16.50 -26.99
C ALA A 63 10.85 16.80 -25.50
N MET A 64 11.19 18.04 -25.14
CA MET A 64 11.08 18.58 -23.78
C MET A 64 10.24 19.85 -23.84
N VAL A 65 9.28 19.98 -22.93
CA VAL A 65 8.36 21.12 -22.84
C VAL A 65 8.40 21.66 -21.42
N ASP A 66 8.78 22.92 -21.25
CA ASP A 66 8.84 23.55 -19.94
C ASP A 66 7.44 23.82 -19.37
N CYS A 67 7.30 23.60 -18.07
CA CYS A 67 6.11 23.87 -17.27
C CYS A 67 6.55 24.38 -15.90
N ASN A 68 5.70 25.17 -15.24
CA ASN A 68 5.91 25.58 -13.87
C ASN A 68 4.57 25.59 -13.13
N GLU A 69 4.13 24.40 -12.75
CA GLU A 69 2.87 24.17 -12.06
C GLU A 69 3.10 23.36 -10.79
N PRO A 70 2.38 23.64 -9.70
CA PRO A 70 2.41 22.80 -8.51
C PRO A 70 2.05 21.35 -8.86
N LEU A 71 2.74 20.40 -8.23
CA LEU A 71 2.33 19.00 -8.30
C LEU A 71 0.97 18.82 -7.63
N TYR A 72 0.22 17.82 -8.09
CA TYR A 72 -1.01 17.43 -7.43
C TYR A 72 -0.73 17.00 -5.98
N GLU A 73 -1.53 17.52 -5.04
CA GLU A 73 -1.44 17.19 -3.63
C GLU A 73 -2.67 16.42 -3.15
N ALA A 74 -2.44 15.44 -2.27
CA ALA A 74 -3.50 14.68 -1.61
C ALA A 74 -3.32 14.71 -0.09
N ARG A 75 -4.40 15.07 0.63
CA ARG A 75 -4.43 15.12 2.11
C ARG A 75 -5.21 13.94 2.67
N PHE A 76 -4.50 12.86 3.00
CA PHE A 76 -5.10 11.64 3.55
C PHE A 76 -5.39 11.75 5.06
N GLY A 77 -4.51 12.43 5.80
CA GLY A 77 -4.55 12.51 7.26
C GLY A 77 -5.76 13.25 7.83
N ASP A 78 -6.42 14.07 7.03
CA ASP A 78 -7.61 14.84 7.43
C ASP A 78 -8.85 13.94 7.61
N LYS A 79 -8.81 12.70 7.10
CA LYS A 79 -9.94 11.76 7.07
C LYS A 79 -9.88 10.69 8.16
N VAL A 80 -8.95 10.79 9.10
CA VAL A 80 -8.77 9.78 10.16
C VAL A 80 -9.84 9.95 11.24
N GLY A 81 -10.78 9.01 11.29
CA GLY A 81 -11.84 8.95 12.31
C GLY A 81 -11.48 8.07 13.51
N LYS A 82 -12.47 7.86 14.39
CA LYS A 82 -12.32 7.01 15.59
C LYS A 82 -12.11 5.55 15.24
N ASP A 83 -12.85 5.05 14.26
CA ASP A 83 -12.77 3.65 13.83
C ASP A 83 -11.41 3.39 13.16
N GLU A 84 -10.94 4.30 12.32
CA GLU A 84 -9.61 4.18 11.72
C GLU A 84 -8.49 4.25 12.75
N MET A 85 -8.56 5.14 13.74
CA MET A 85 -7.60 5.15 14.85
C MET A 85 -7.60 3.83 15.60
N ARG A 86 -8.78 3.27 15.88
CA ARG A 86 -8.88 1.99 16.58
C ARG A 86 -8.29 0.83 15.77
N ILE A 87 -8.53 0.82 14.46
CA ILE A 87 -7.87 -0.10 13.54
C ILE A 87 -6.35 0.10 13.57
N GLY A 88 -5.89 1.36 13.52
CA GLY A 88 -4.48 1.74 13.60
C GLY A 88 -3.79 1.17 14.84
N GLU A 89 -4.42 1.30 16.01
CA GLU A 89 -3.93 0.73 17.28
C GLU A 89 -3.81 -0.80 17.24
N TYR A 90 -4.83 -1.50 16.71
CA TYR A 90 -4.79 -2.95 16.58
C TYR A 90 -3.71 -3.41 15.60
N VAL A 91 -3.57 -2.76 14.45
CA VAL A 91 -2.50 -3.07 13.49
C VAL A 91 -1.13 -2.79 14.10
N ALA A 92 -0.95 -1.65 14.79
CA ALA A 92 0.30 -1.32 15.48
C ALA A 92 0.67 -2.39 16.53
N SER A 93 -0.32 -2.97 17.24
CA SER A 93 -0.06 -4.06 18.20
C SER A 93 0.49 -5.35 17.57
N LEU A 94 0.34 -5.53 16.25
CA LEU A 94 0.91 -6.66 15.50
C LEU A 94 2.32 -6.35 14.96
N ILE A 95 2.71 -5.08 14.95
CA ILE A 95 4.01 -4.63 14.46
C ILE A 95 5.01 -4.77 15.59
N GLU A 96 6.16 -5.37 15.29
CA GLU A 96 7.26 -5.47 16.22
C GLU A 96 8.34 -4.46 15.83
N ASP A 97 9.19 -4.08 16.79
CA ASP A 97 10.43 -3.37 16.48
C ASP A 97 11.22 -4.10 15.38
N ARG A 98 11.87 -3.31 14.53
CA ARG A 98 12.65 -3.78 13.38
C ARG A 98 11.84 -4.47 12.27
N SER A 99 10.52 -4.30 12.28
CA SER A 99 9.67 -4.70 11.14
C SER A 99 9.92 -3.83 9.91
N THR A 100 9.75 -4.41 8.72
CA THR A 100 9.75 -3.66 7.46
C THR A 100 8.33 -3.45 7.01
N LEU A 101 7.93 -2.21 6.77
CA LEU A 101 6.55 -1.83 6.51
C LEU A 101 6.29 -1.65 5.01
N GLN A 102 5.17 -2.20 4.56
CA GLN A 102 4.43 -1.73 3.40
C GLN A 102 3.06 -1.26 3.85
N MET A 103 2.64 -0.11 3.33
CA MET A 103 1.29 0.40 3.49
C MET A 103 0.90 1.27 2.30
N GLY A 104 -0.39 1.31 1.99
CA GLY A 104 -0.92 2.23 0.99
C GLY A 104 -1.18 3.63 1.55
N ILE A 105 -2.08 4.34 0.89
CA ILE A 105 -2.57 5.66 1.30
C ILE A 105 -3.99 5.60 1.86
N GLY A 106 -4.38 6.64 2.58
CA GLY A 106 -5.72 6.80 3.14
C GLY A 106 -5.73 6.87 4.66
N SER A 107 -6.95 6.94 5.22
CA SER A 107 -7.15 7.16 6.65
C SER A 107 -6.65 6.01 7.52
N ILE A 108 -6.75 4.75 7.08
CA ILE A 108 -6.24 3.60 7.85
C ILE A 108 -4.70 3.59 7.89
N PRO A 109 -3.95 3.64 6.76
CA PRO A 109 -2.49 3.73 6.80
C PRO A 109 -1.99 4.90 7.67
N ASP A 110 -2.58 6.08 7.54
CA ASP A 110 -2.20 7.24 8.38
C ASP A 110 -2.51 7.01 9.87
N ALA A 111 -3.62 6.35 10.20
CA ALA A 111 -3.93 5.95 11.57
C ALA A 111 -2.89 4.96 12.12
N VAL A 112 -2.46 3.98 11.32
CA VAL A 112 -1.38 3.06 11.70
C VAL A 112 -0.11 3.85 11.99
N LEU A 113 0.32 4.73 11.07
CA LEU A 113 1.54 5.53 11.22
C LEU A 113 1.51 6.37 12.51
N ARG A 114 0.38 6.98 12.85
CA ARG A 114 0.19 7.71 14.12
C ARG A 114 0.33 6.82 15.35
N SER A 115 -0.07 5.56 15.25
CA SER A 115 0.03 4.55 16.32
C SER A 115 1.42 3.89 16.43
N LEU A 116 2.40 4.26 15.59
CA LEU A 116 3.75 3.68 15.62
C LEU A 116 4.76 4.48 16.47
N SER A 117 4.33 5.52 17.17
CA SER A 117 5.21 6.45 17.90
C SER A 117 6.15 5.81 18.95
N THR A 118 5.84 4.61 19.45
CA THR A 118 6.63 3.88 20.45
C THR A 118 7.53 2.81 19.88
N HIS A 119 7.42 2.52 18.58
CA HIS A 119 8.21 1.50 17.90
C HIS A 119 9.61 2.02 17.59
N LYS A 120 10.53 1.11 17.33
CA LYS A 120 11.94 1.44 17.05
C LYS A 120 12.45 0.69 15.84
N ASP A 121 13.38 1.37 15.16
CA ASP A 121 14.22 0.77 14.13
C ASP A 121 13.45 0.16 12.95
N LEU A 122 12.28 0.72 12.63
CA LEU A 122 11.43 0.23 11.55
C LEU A 122 12.09 0.48 10.19
N GLY A 123 11.75 -0.38 9.23
CA GLY A 123 12.09 -0.24 7.82
C GLY A 123 10.88 0.06 6.95
N MET A 124 11.13 0.53 5.73
CA MET A 124 10.13 0.82 4.72
C MET A 124 10.55 0.19 3.38
N HIS A 125 9.69 -0.69 2.85
CA HIS A 125 9.74 -1.21 1.49
C HIS A 125 8.29 -1.32 1.03
N THR A 126 7.82 -0.34 0.26
CA THR A 126 6.39 -0.18 -0.02
C THR A 126 6.17 0.11 -1.49
N GLU A 127 4.97 -0.18 -2.00
CA GLU A 127 4.56 0.26 -3.34
C GLU A 127 4.54 1.80 -3.40
N MET A 128 3.92 2.42 -2.39
CA MET A 128 3.77 3.86 -2.30
C MET A 128 3.85 4.38 -0.86
N CYS A 129 4.11 5.67 -0.69
CA CYS A 129 4.04 6.36 0.61
C CYS A 129 3.33 7.72 0.56
N SER A 130 2.88 8.18 1.74
CA SER A 130 2.24 9.48 2.01
C SER A 130 2.95 10.24 3.12
N ASP A 131 2.47 11.45 3.43
CA ASP A 131 2.99 12.36 4.45
C ASP A 131 3.24 11.75 5.83
N GLY A 132 2.45 10.73 6.22
CA GLY A 132 2.54 10.13 7.56
C GLY A 132 3.91 9.51 7.87
N ILE A 133 4.70 9.18 6.84
CA ILE A 133 6.06 8.64 7.04
C ILE A 133 7.04 9.71 7.51
N VAL A 134 6.86 10.98 7.14
CA VAL A 134 7.86 12.04 7.37
C VAL A 134 8.17 12.20 8.85
N GLU A 135 7.13 12.27 9.68
CA GLU A 135 7.30 12.42 11.14
C GLU A 135 8.00 11.20 11.78
N LEU A 136 7.78 9.99 11.24
CA LEU A 136 8.42 8.79 11.76
C LEU A 136 9.91 8.74 11.40
N PHE A 137 10.32 9.29 10.25
CA PHE A 137 11.73 9.47 9.93
C PHE A 137 12.37 10.56 10.78
N GLU A 138 11.71 11.71 10.95
CA GLU A 138 12.19 12.80 11.81
C GLU A 138 12.43 12.36 13.26
N LYS A 139 11.65 11.39 13.74
CA LYS A 139 11.77 10.79 15.08
C LYS A 139 12.69 9.57 15.15
N ASP A 140 13.37 9.20 14.06
CA ASP A 140 14.22 8.00 13.95
C ASP A 140 13.47 6.68 14.27
N ILE A 141 12.14 6.69 14.15
CA ILE A 141 11.29 5.49 14.32
C ILE A 141 11.44 4.60 13.08
N ILE A 142 11.37 5.21 11.89
CA ILE A 142 11.77 4.55 10.64
C ILE A 142 13.17 5.02 10.29
N ASN A 143 14.12 4.09 10.26
CA ASN A 143 15.52 4.36 9.94
C ASN A 143 16.13 3.33 8.97
N ASN A 144 15.40 2.27 8.63
CA ASN A 144 15.80 1.23 7.68
C ASN A 144 17.09 0.46 8.06
N LYS A 145 17.59 0.62 9.29
CA LYS A 145 18.88 0.05 9.73
C LYS A 145 18.93 -1.47 9.65
N TYR A 146 17.81 -2.14 9.91
CA TYR A 146 17.72 -3.61 9.99
C TYR A 146 17.09 -4.26 8.76
N LYS A 147 16.86 -3.51 7.68
CA LYS A 147 16.46 -4.12 6.41
C LYS A 147 17.62 -4.97 5.88
N LYS A 148 17.33 -6.20 5.45
CA LYS A 148 18.32 -7.11 4.85
C LYS A 148 18.74 -6.67 3.45
N ILE A 149 17.85 -5.98 2.74
CA ILE A 149 18.09 -5.39 1.42
C ILE A 149 17.88 -3.89 1.51
N HIS A 150 18.69 -3.11 0.79
CA HIS A 150 18.65 -1.64 0.86
C HIS A 150 18.71 -1.10 2.31
N PRO A 151 19.71 -1.51 3.12
CA PRO A 151 19.83 -1.03 4.49
C PRO A 151 20.03 0.49 4.50
N ASN A 152 19.45 1.16 5.50
CA ASN A 152 19.44 2.61 5.67
C ASN A 152 18.72 3.38 4.55
N LYS A 153 17.99 2.69 3.66
CA LYS A 153 17.24 3.32 2.57
C LYS A 153 15.77 2.90 2.59
N ALA A 154 14.89 3.89 2.55
CA ALA A 154 13.47 3.73 2.31
C ALA A 154 13.28 3.39 0.83
N VAL A 155 12.52 2.34 0.53
CA VAL A 155 12.24 1.93 -0.85
C VAL A 155 10.76 2.15 -1.15
N SER A 156 10.47 2.85 -2.24
CA SER A 156 9.13 3.06 -2.78
C SER A 156 9.11 2.90 -4.30
N GLY A 157 7.96 2.60 -4.89
CA GLY A 157 7.75 2.74 -6.35
C GLY A 157 7.33 4.16 -6.72
N PHE A 158 6.48 4.75 -5.89
CA PHE A 158 5.99 6.11 -6.05
C PHE A 158 5.59 6.76 -4.71
N ALA A 159 5.22 8.04 -4.71
CA ALA A 159 4.75 8.77 -3.53
C ALA A 159 3.61 9.71 -3.92
N LEU A 160 2.64 9.87 -3.02
CA LEU A 160 1.52 10.79 -3.19
C LEU A 160 1.17 11.40 -1.84
N GLY A 161 1.22 12.72 -1.76
CA GLY A 161 1.02 13.43 -0.50
C GLY A 161 0.91 14.93 -0.71
N THR A 162 1.29 15.70 0.30
CA THR A 162 1.37 17.16 0.19
C THR A 162 2.76 17.62 -0.23
N ARG A 163 2.92 18.94 -0.42
CA ARG A 163 4.22 19.56 -0.66
C ARG A 163 5.26 19.17 0.41
N LYS A 164 4.84 18.95 1.66
CA LYS A 164 5.71 18.48 2.75
C LYS A 164 6.45 17.20 2.37
N LEU A 165 5.74 16.20 1.84
CA LEU A 165 6.34 14.93 1.42
C LEU A 165 7.29 15.14 0.23
N TYR A 166 6.86 15.94 -0.75
CA TYR A 166 7.64 16.17 -1.96
C TYR A 166 8.97 16.88 -1.67
N ASP A 167 8.94 17.91 -0.80
CA ASP A 167 10.16 18.59 -0.34
C ASP A 167 11.04 17.65 0.49
N TYR A 168 10.45 16.76 1.29
CA TYR A 168 11.21 15.84 2.15
C TYR A 168 11.99 14.77 1.36
N VAL A 169 11.45 14.31 0.24
CA VAL A 169 12.09 13.30 -0.63
C VAL A 169 12.99 13.91 -1.70
N ASP A 170 12.92 15.24 -1.90
CA ASP A 170 13.74 15.97 -2.87
C ASP A 170 15.23 15.85 -2.52
N ASP A 171 16.00 15.29 -3.45
CA ASP A 171 17.44 15.00 -3.34
C ASP A 171 17.87 14.31 -2.03
N ASN A 172 16.95 13.56 -1.39
CA ASN A 172 17.22 12.91 -0.11
C ASN A 172 17.79 11.49 -0.33
N PRO A 173 19.08 11.23 0.00
CA PRO A 173 19.74 9.95 -0.26
C PRO A 173 19.21 8.79 0.59
N ALA A 174 18.41 9.08 1.63
CA ALA A 174 17.74 8.07 2.44
C ALA A 174 16.55 7.41 1.71
N PHE A 175 16.10 7.97 0.59
CA PHE A 175 14.98 7.45 -0.20
C PHE A 175 15.46 6.89 -1.54
N GLN A 176 14.85 5.78 -1.97
CA GLN A 176 15.03 5.22 -3.30
C GLN A 176 13.68 4.89 -3.92
N PHE A 177 13.40 5.57 -5.02
CA PHE A 177 12.27 5.31 -5.89
C PHE A 177 12.72 4.37 -7.00
N LEU A 178 12.24 3.12 -6.96
CA LEU A 178 12.70 2.04 -7.83
C LEU A 178 11.58 1.57 -8.76
N ASP A 179 11.95 0.84 -9.81
CA ASP A 179 11.00 0.23 -10.74
C ASP A 179 10.00 -0.68 -10.01
N ILE A 180 8.72 -0.63 -10.39
CA ILE A 180 7.67 -1.39 -9.73
C ILE A 180 7.90 -2.90 -9.85
N ASP A 181 8.51 -3.34 -10.96
CA ASP A 181 8.85 -4.76 -11.17
C ASP A 181 9.82 -5.28 -10.11
N TYR A 182 10.64 -4.41 -9.49
CA TYR A 182 11.49 -4.77 -8.36
C TYR A 182 10.77 -4.60 -7.01
N VAL A 183 10.11 -3.45 -6.83
CA VAL A 183 9.48 -3.09 -5.54
C VAL A 183 8.38 -4.09 -5.19
N ASN A 184 7.59 -4.49 -6.18
CA ASN A 184 6.44 -5.37 -5.99
C ASN A 184 6.76 -6.85 -6.22
N ASP A 185 7.99 -7.25 -6.58
CA ASP A 185 8.29 -8.68 -6.73
C ASP A 185 8.22 -9.40 -5.36
N PRO A 186 7.32 -10.41 -5.18
CA PRO A 186 7.24 -11.17 -3.94
C PRO A 186 8.57 -11.82 -3.51
N HIS A 187 9.46 -12.14 -4.45
CA HIS A 187 10.80 -12.66 -4.17
C HIS A 187 11.75 -11.59 -3.62
N VAL A 188 11.55 -10.32 -3.98
CA VAL A 188 12.25 -9.20 -3.38
C VAL A 188 11.65 -8.88 -2.02
N ILE A 189 10.33 -8.74 -1.93
CA ILE A 189 9.60 -8.38 -0.71
C ILE A 189 9.94 -9.34 0.43
N ARG A 190 9.92 -10.67 0.16
CA ARG A 190 10.19 -11.70 1.19
C ARG A 190 11.59 -11.63 1.80
N ARG A 191 12.55 -10.96 1.14
CA ARG A 191 13.93 -10.82 1.64
C ARG A 191 14.02 -9.81 2.78
N ASN A 192 13.04 -8.92 2.91
CA ASN A 192 12.95 -8.03 4.07
C ASN A 192 12.61 -8.82 5.33
N ASN A 193 13.15 -8.39 6.47
CA ASN A 193 12.91 -9.02 7.76
C ASN A 193 11.56 -8.55 8.32
N LYS A 194 10.77 -9.47 8.89
CA LYS A 194 9.47 -9.16 9.50
C LYS A 194 8.63 -8.23 8.63
N MET A 195 8.44 -8.61 7.37
CA MET A 195 7.72 -7.79 6.41
C MET A 195 6.24 -7.70 6.80
N VAL A 196 5.76 -6.52 7.18
CA VAL A 196 4.37 -6.26 7.52
C VAL A 196 3.73 -5.50 6.37
N ALA A 197 2.78 -6.15 5.70
CA ALA A 197 2.05 -5.59 4.57
C ALA A 197 0.62 -5.26 4.99
N ILE A 198 0.24 -3.98 4.93
CA ILE A 198 -1.07 -3.49 5.38
C ILE A 198 -1.84 -2.95 4.18
N ASN A 199 -2.95 -3.60 3.88
CA ASN A 199 -3.81 -3.26 2.75
C ASN A 199 -5.26 -3.12 3.19
N SER A 200 -6.09 -2.43 2.41
CA SER A 200 -7.54 -2.36 2.64
C SER A 200 -8.32 -3.19 1.61
N ALA A 201 -9.61 -3.36 1.87
CA ALA A 201 -10.51 -4.16 1.06
C ALA A 201 -11.91 -3.56 1.08
N VAL A 202 -12.64 -3.58 -0.03
CA VAL A 202 -14.04 -3.15 -0.13
C VAL A 202 -14.93 -4.02 0.75
N GLU A 203 -14.81 -5.34 0.63
CA GLU A 203 -15.56 -6.30 1.43
C GLU A 203 -14.81 -7.63 1.56
N ILE A 204 -15.10 -8.37 2.62
CA ILE A 204 -14.52 -9.68 2.93
C ILE A 204 -15.66 -10.65 3.23
N ASP A 205 -15.69 -11.80 2.58
CA ASP A 205 -16.69 -12.81 2.92
C ASP A 205 -16.32 -13.63 4.17
N ILE A 206 -17.28 -14.30 4.79
CA ILE A 206 -17.08 -15.15 5.98
C ILE A 206 -16.08 -16.31 5.77
N THR A 207 -15.69 -16.58 4.52
CA THR A 207 -14.65 -17.58 4.21
C THR A 207 -13.26 -16.98 4.05
N GLY A 208 -13.13 -15.66 4.08
CA GLY A 208 -11.90 -14.91 3.93
C GLY A 208 -11.52 -14.60 2.48
N GLN A 209 -12.47 -14.58 1.52
CA GLN A 209 -12.19 -13.95 0.23
C GLN A 209 -12.25 -12.44 0.40
N VAL A 210 -11.33 -11.75 -0.25
CA VAL A 210 -11.18 -10.30 -0.13
C VAL A 210 -11.39 -9.67 -1.50
N CYS A 211 -12.39 -8.80 -1.57
CA CYS A 211 -12.63 -7.92 -2.71
C CYS A 211 -12.06 -6.54 -2.39
N SER A 212 -11.22 -5.99 -3.27
CA SER A 212 -10.53 -4.71 -3.02
C SER A 212 -10.67 -3.70 -4.17
N ASP A 213 -11.09 -4.14 -5.36
CA ASP A 213 -11.03 -3.34 -6.57
C ASP A 213 -12.40 -3.00 -7.18
N SER A 214 -13.48 -3.57 -6.65
CA SER A 214 -14.80 -3.53 -7.27
C SER A 214 -15.93 -3.54 -6.25
N ILE A 215 -17.11 -3.09 -6.68
CA ILE A 215 -18.36 -3.14 -5.91
C ILE A 215 -19.35 -3.95 -6.75
N GLY A 216 -19.41 -5.26 -6.53
CA GLY A 216 -20.10 -6.15 -7.47
C GLY A 216 -19.45 -6.06 -8.85
N THR A 217 -20.23 -5.81 -9.89
CA THR A 217 -19.73 -5.67 -11.26
C THR A 217 -19.11 -4.30 -11.59
N TYR A 218 -19.20 -3.33 -10.69
CA TYR A 218 -18.65 -2.00 -10.91
C TYR A 218 -17.16 -1.96 -10.53
N GLN A 219 -16.29 -1.73 -11.52
CA GLN A 219 -14.86 -1.52 -11.27
C GLN A 219 -14.65 -0.18 -10.58
N PHE A 220 -14.11 -0.22 -9.36
CA PHE A 220 -13.86 0.95 -8.53
C PHE A 220 -12.40 1.41 -8.59
N SER A 221 -11.46 0.46 -8.64
CA SER A 221 -10.02 0.71 -8.72
C SER A 221 -9.33 -0.38 -9.55
N GLY A 222 -8.32 -1.08 -9.01
CA GLY A 222 -7.60 -2.15 -9.68
C GLY A 222 -6.92 -3.08 -8.68
N VAL A 223 -6.33 -4.16 -9.19
CA VAL A 223 -5.62 -5.17 -8.39
C VAL A 223 -4.45 -4.54 -7.61
N GLY A 224 -3.69 -3.65 -8.27
CA GLY A 224 -2.47 -3.05 -7.71
C GLY A 224 -1.44 -4.11 -7.30
N GLY A 225 -0.53 -3.77 -6.39
CA GLY A 225 0.39 -4.73 -5.77
C GLY A 225 -0.11 -5.36 -4.48
N GLN A 226 -1.40 -5.26 -4.17
CA GLN A 226 -1.94 -5.81 -2.93
C GLN A 226 -1.59 -7.29 -2.78
N MET A 227 -1.86 -8.10 -3.81
CA MET A 227 -1.59 -9.54 -3.76
C MET A 227 -0.10 -9.82 -3.62
N ASP A 228 0.74 -9.04 -4.29
CA ASP A 228 2.19 -9.20 -4.26
C ASP A 228 2.76 -9.00 -2.86
N PHE A 229 2.35 -7.93 -2.18
CA PHE A 229 2.75 -7.67 -0.79
C PHE A 229 2.13 -8.65 0.20
N MET A 230 0.88 -9.07 -0.02
CA MET A 230 0.26 -10.12 0.79
C MET A 230 1.06 -11.43 0.68
N ARG A 231 1.51 -11.81 -0.52
CA ARG A 231 2.31 -13.01 -0.75
C ARG A 231 3.75 -12.85 -0.23
N GLY A 232 4.39 -11.73 -0.53
CA GLY A 232 5.76 -11.43 -0.11
C GLY A 232 5.89 -11.38 1.42
N ALA A 233 4.94 -10.76 2.11
CA ALA A 233 4.91 -10.75 3.57
C ALA A 233 4.66 -12.14 4.16
N ALA A 234 3.78 -12.96 3.57
CA ALA A 234 3.57 -14.35 3.99
C ALA A 234 4.84 -15.22 3.87
N LEU A 235 5.72 -14.91 2.92
CA LEU A 235 6.99 -15.61 2.67
C LEU A 235 8.18 -15.04 3.44
N SER A 236 8.03 -13.87 4.06
CA SER A 236 9.04 -13.23 4.90
C SER A 236 9.09 -13.89 6.27
N GLU A 237 10.30 -14.07 6.81
CA GLU A 237 10.49 -14.57 8.17
C GLU A 237 9.89 -13.58 9.19
N GLY A 238 8.89 -14.05 9.95
CA GLY A 238 8.13 -13.21 10.88
C GLY A 238 7.21 -12.19 10.21
N GLY A 239 7.00 -12.30 8.89
CA GLY A 239 6.16 -11.39 8.13
C GLY A 239 4.67 -11.57 8.41
N LYS A 240 3.91 -10.47 8.24
CA LYS A 240 2.48 -10.40 8.56
C LYS A 240 1.71 -9.69 7.45
N PRO A 241 0.95 -10.43 6.63
CA PRO A 241 0.02 -9.83 5.66
C PRO A 241 -1.32 -9.53 6.33
N ILE A 242 -1.71 -8.25 6.31
CA ILE A 242 -2.85 -7.69 7.05
C ILE A 242 -3.81 -7.01 6.09
N ILE A 243 -5.08 -7.38 6.16
CA ILE A 243 -6.19 -6.64 5.56
C ILE A 243 -6.90 -5.85 6.66
N ALA A 244 -6.99 -4.53 6.52
CA ALA A 244 -7.61 -3.64 7.47
C ALA A 244 -8.76 -2.85 6.83
N LEU A 245 -9.93 -2.86 7.47
CA LEU A 245 -11.12 -2.17 7.00
C LEU A 245 -12.07 -1.87 8.17
N PRO A 246 -12.80 -0.75 8.16
CA PRO A 246 -13.96 -0.57 9.02
C PRO A 246 -14.96 -1.71 8.79
N SER A 247 -15.64 -2.16 9.84
CA SER A 247 -16.63 -3.23 9.74
C SER A 247 -17.85 -2.83 8.90
N ARG A 248 -18.13 -1.52 8.79
CA ARG A 248 -19.19 -0.92 7.97
C ARG A 248 -18.67 0.26 7.15
N THR A 249 -19.36 0.57 6.05
CA THR A 249 -19.16 1.84 5.33
C THR A 249 -19.76 3.01 6.13
N ALA A 250 -19.44 4.25 5.74
CA ALA A 250 -20.07 5.45 6.31
C ALA A 250 -21.61 5.50 6.17
N LYS A 251 -22.19 4.68 5.27
CA LYS A 251 -23.64 4.52 5.10
C LYS A 251 -24.23 3.36 5.92
N GLY A 252 -23.44 2.74 6.81
CA GLY A 252 -23.86 1.61 7.63
C GLY A 252 -23.88 0.25 6.91
N VAL A 253 -23.39 0.17 5.67
CA VAL A 253 -23.36 -1.10 4.92
C VAL A 253 -22.25 -2.02 5.45
N PRO A 254 -22.53 -3.28 5.83
CA PRO A 254 -21.52 -4.22 6.31
C PRO A 254 -20.44 -4.52 5.28
N ARG A 255 -19.19 -4.64 5.73
CA ARG A 255 -18.03 -4.99 4.90
C ARG A 255 -17.48 -6.38 5.19
N ILE A 256 -17.92 -7.02 6.29
CA ILE A 256 -17.81 -8.47 6.45
C ILE A 256 -19.17 -9.06 6.07
N VAL A 257 -19.20 -9.91 5.05
CA VAL A 257 -20.43 -10.36 4.38
C VAL A 257 -20.52 -11.89 4.30
N PRO A 258 -21.72 -12.49 4.24
CA PRO A 258 -21.83 -13.95 4.03
C PRO A 258 -21.26 -14.42 2.70
N PHE A 259 -21.44 -13.61 1.66
CA PHE A 259 -20.96 -13.82 0.30
C PHE A 259 -20.56 -12.47 -0.28
N LEU A 260 -19.50 -12.44 -1.07
CA LEU A 260 -19.17 -11.26 -1.87
C LEU A 260 -20.33 -10.95 -2.83
N LYS A 261 -20.48 -9.67 -3.17
CA LYS A 261 -21.49 -9.22 -4.14
C LYS A 261 -21.34 -10.00 -5.45
N PRO A 262 -22.44 -10.36 -6.14
CA PRO A 262 -22.36 -10.97 -7.46
C PRO A 262 -21.48 -10.12 -8.41
N GLY A 263 -20.49 -10.77 -9.03
CA GLY A 263 -19.53 -10.13 -9.94
C GLY A 263 -18.34 -9.45 -9.27
N ALA A 264 -18.24 -9.44 -7.93
CA ALA A 264 -17.11 -8.84 -7.23
C ALA A 264 -15.78 -9.54 -7.58
N GLY A 265 -14.75 -8.74 -7.87
CA GLY A 265 -13.39 -9.17 -8.14
C GLY A 265 -12.66 -9.62 -6.88
N VAL A 266 -12.32 -10.91 -6.79
CA VAL A 266 -11.49 -11.42 -5.71
C VAL A 266 -10.03 -11.05 -5.99
N VAL A 267 -9.51 -10.07 -5.25
CA VAL A 267 -8.11 -9.63 -5.35
C VAL A 267 -7.21 -10.50 -4.48
N THR A 268 -7.56 -10.65 -3.20
CA THR A 268 -6.84 -11.54 -2.28
C THR A 268 -7.67 -12.78 -2.00
N THR A 269 -7.17 -13.95 -2.40
CA THR A 269 -7.90 -15.21 -2.24
C THR A 269 -7.87 -15.71 -0.80
N ARG A 270 -8.77 -16.66 -0.48
CA ARG A 270 -8.86 -17.30 0.84
C ARG A 270 -7.51 -17.81 1.33
N ALA A 271 -6.69 -18.38 0.46
CA ALA A 271 -5.41 -18.98 0.85
C ALA A 271 -4.34 -17.95 1.26
N HIS A 272 -4.50 -16.69 0.85
CA HIS A 272 -3.49 -15.63 1.05
C HIS A 272 -3.78 -14.74 2.27
N VAL A 273 -5.03 -14.64 2.71
CA VAL A 273 -5.36 -13.81 3.87
C VAL A 273 -4.88 -14.46 5.18
N HIS A 274 -4.07 -13.71 5.95
CA HIS A 274 -3.65 -14.13 7.30
C HIS A 274 -4.40 -13.34 8.36
N TYR A 275 -4.22 -12.02 8.41
CA TYR A 275 -4.87 -11.15 9.40
C TYR A 275 -5.95 -10.31 8.74
N VAL A 276 -7.10 -10.18 9.42
CA VAL A 276 -8.14 -9.19 9.13
C VAL A 276 -8.34 -8.34 10.38
N VAL A 277 -8.36 -7.03 10.22
CA VAL A 277 -8.51 -6.07 11.33
C VAL A 277 -9.65 -5.10 11.05
N THR A 278 -10.51 -4.94 12.05
CA THR A 278 -11.55 -3.91 12.10
C THR A 278 -11.42 -3.13 13.41
N GLU A 279 -12.25 -2.11 13.60
CA GLU A 279 -12.40 -1.35 14.84
C GLU A 279 -12.84 -2.23 16.04
N TYR A 280 -13.29 -3.47 15.79
CA TYR A 280 -13.70 -4.42 16.83
C TYR A 280 -12.62 -5.46 17.20
N GLY A 281 -11.53 -5.54 16.45
CA GLY A 281 -10.39 -6.39 16.81
C GLY A 281 -9.69 -7.05 15.63
N ILE A 282 -8.97 -8.13 15.96
CA ILE A 282 -8.06 -8.83 15.05
C ILE A 282 -8.53 -10.27 14.85
N ALA A 283 -8.73 -10.69 13.60
CA ALA A 283 -8.99 -12.07 13.22
C ALA A 283 -7.81 -12.67 12.45
N TYR A 284 -7.17 -13.69 13.03
CA TYR A 284 -6.19 -14.52 12.32
C TYR A 284 -6.89 -15.69 11.63
N LEU A 285 -6.62 -15.90 10.33
CA LEU A 285 -7.33 -16.81 9.43
C LEU A 285 -6.45 -17.89 8.79
N PHE A 286 -5.12 -17.75 8.81
CA PHE A 286 -4.22 -18.72 8.20
C PHE A 286 -4.23 -20.05 8.98
N GLY A 287 -4.29 -21.17 8.26
CA GLY A 287 -4.42 -22.51 8.85
C GLY A 287 -5.80 -22.86 9.43
N LYS A 288 -6.77 -21.94 9.42
CA LYS A 288 -8.13 -22.19 9.91
C LYS A 288 -9.05 -22.78 8.86
N ASN A 289 -9.93 -23.69 9.28
CA ASN A 289 -11.03 -24.17 8.43
C ASN A 289 -12.13 -23.10 8.26
N LEU A 290 -13.07 -23.31 7.34
CA LEU A 290 -14.10 -22.32 6.99
C LEU A 290 -14.96 -21.88 8.19
N ARG A 291 -15.29 -22.79 9.11
CA ARG A 291 -16.10 -22.47 10.30
C ARG A 291 -15.30 -21.65 11.32
N GLN A 292 -14.03 -22.01 11.53
CA GLN A 292 -13.13 -21.26 12.39
C GLN A 292 -12.85 -19.86 11.84
N ARG A 293 -12.74 -19.72 10.51
CA ARG A 293 -12.62 -18.42 9.85
C ARG A 293 -13.87 -17.57 10.03
N ALA A 294 -15.04 -18.14 9.76
CA ALA A 294 -16.31 -17.44 9.94
C ALA A 294 -16.48 -16.95 11.38
N LYS A 295 -16.23 -17.80 12.40
CA LYS A 295 -16.27 -17.38 13.82
C LYS A 295 -15.30 -16.24 14.12
N ALA A 296 -14.07 -16.31 13.61
CA ALA A 296 -13.08 -15.25 13.83
C ALA A 296 -13.49 -13.93 13.17
N LEU A 297 -14.03 -13.97 11.96
CA LEU A 297 -14.52 -12.78 11.24
C LEU A 297 -15.75 -12.17 11.92
N ILE A 298 -16.72 -12.98 12.33
CA ILE A 298 -17.92 -12.52 13.05
C ILE A 298 -17.56 -11.79 14.35
N ASN A 299 -16.56 -12.30 15.09
CA ASN A 299 -16.11 -11.67 16.33
C ASN A 299 -15.55 -10.24 16.14
N ILE A 300 -15.11 -9.90 14.93
CA ILE A 300 -14.62 -8.56 14.56
C ILE A 300 -15.60 -7.81 13.64
N SER A 301 -16.80 -8.34 13.40
CA SER A 301 -17.87 -7.61 12.71
C SER A 301 -18.56 -6.63 13.66
N HIS A 302 -19.25 -5.63 13.09
CA HIS A 302 -20.16 -4.76 13.83
C HIS A 302 -21.16 -5.61 14.64
N PRO A 303 -21.42 -5.31 15.92
CA PRO A 303 -22.32 -6.09 16.78
C PRO A 303 -23.67 -6.42 16.13
N ASP A 304 -24.33 -5.42 15.53
CA ASP A 304 -25.60 -5.56 14.82
C ASP A 304 -25.58 -6.55 13.63
N ASP A 305 -24.41 -6.81 13.01
CA ASP A 305 -24.31 -7.68 11.84
C ASP A 305 -24.04 -9.15 12.22
N ARG A 306 -23.67 -9.40 13.48
CA ARG A 306 -23.19 -10.72 13.92
C ARG A 306 -24.26 -11.79 13.82
N GLU A 307 -25.48 -11.50 14.29
CA GLU A 307 -26.58 -12.47 14.24
C GLU A 307 -26.91 -12.90 12.79
N ALA A 308 -26.94 -11.93 11.86
CA ALA A 308 -27.20 -12.21 10.45
C ALA A 308 -26.08 -13.05 9.81
N LEU A 309 -24.82 -12.77 10.16
CA LEU A 309 -23.67 -13.56 9.71
C LEU A 309 -23.68 -14.98 10.28
N GLU A 310 -24.02 -15.15 11.56
CA GLU A 310 -24.15 -16.46 12.21
C GLU A 310 -25.25 -17.30 11.56
N ARG A 311 -26.42 -16.71 11.30
CA ARG A 311 -27.53 -17.35 10.61
C ARG A 311 -27.12 -17.84 9.21
N ALA A 312 -26.46 -16.97 8.44
CA ALA A 312 -25.97 -17.34 7.10
C ALA A 312 -24.91 -18.45 7.17
N CYS A 313 -24.07 -18.47 8.21
CA CYS A 313 -23.10 -19.55 8.43
C CYS A 313 -23.78 -20.87 8.79
N PHE A 314 -24.84 -20.85 9.60
CA PHE A 314 -25.64 -22.05 9.90
C PHE A 314 -26.30 -22.61 8.64
N GLU A 315 -26.90 -21.76 7.81
CA GLU A 315 -27.52 -22.16 6.54
C GLU A 315 -26.50 -22.75 5.55
N ARG A 316 -25.32 -22.14 5.46
CA ARG A 316 -24.24 -22.50 4.55
C ARG A 316 -23.49 -23.76 4.97
N PHE A 317 -23.14 -23.89 6.26
CA PHE A 317 -22.30 -24.98 6.76
C PHE A 317 -23.08 -26.13 7.39
N LYS A 318 -24.39 -25.97 7.62
CA LYS A 318 -25.32 -26.90 8.31
C LYS A 318 -24.99 -27.17 9.78
N ILE A 319 -23.71 -27.10 10.17
CA ILE A 319 -23.21 -27.24 11.54
C ILE A 319 -22.26 -26.07 11.80
N PHE A 320 -22.68 -25.12 12.64
CA PHE A 320 -21.92 -23.90 12.95
C PHE A 320 -21.82 -23.65 14.45
#